data_AF-A0A963DWQ8-F1
#
_entry.id   AF-A0A963DWQ8-F1
#
_cell.length_a   1.000
_cell.length_b   1.000
_cell.length_c   1.000
_cell.angle_alpha   90.00
_cell.angle_beta   90.00
_cell.angle_gamma   90.00
#
_symmetry.space_group_name_H-M   'P 1'
#
loop_
_entity.id
_entity.type
_entity.pdbx_description
1 polymer ?
#
loop_
_entity_poly.entity_id
_entity_poly.type
_entity_poly.pdbx_seq_one_letter_code
_entity_poly.pdbx_strand_id
1 'polypeptide(L)' 'FPRPTCHRLHWCLDVQFNEDQSTVRTGFAANNLAIVRHIVMNLVRLNTSRKGSIKTKRMLAATSDQFRAELLGVMT' A
#
# COMPACT_ATOMS: atom_id res chain seq x y z
N PHE A 1 -0.75 -8.99 25.70
CA PHE A 1 -1.71 -10.01 25.23
C PHE A 1 -1.35 -10.39 23.80
N PRO A 2 -0.78 -11.58 23.54
CA PRO A 2 -0.38 -11.95 22.19
C PRO A 2 -1.62 -12.46 21.44
N ARG A 3 -1.97 -11.82 20.31
CA ARG A 3 -2.98 -12.38 19.40
C ARG A 3 -2.28 -13.28 18.39
N PRO A 4 -2.70 -14.55 18.24
CA PRO A 4 -2.15 -15.47 17.27
C PRO A 4 -2.91 -15.30 15.96
N THR A 5 -2.29 -14.75 14.93
CA THR A 5 -2.62 -15.11 13.54
C THR A 5 -1.40 -14.87 12.64
N CYS A 6 -0.92 -15.96 12.07
CA CYS A 6 0.08 -15.97 11.02
C CYS A 6 -0.55 -15.41 9.73
N HIS A 7 0.02 -14.32 9.19
CA HIS A 7 -0.01 -14.00 7.76
C HIS A 7 0.89 -12.80 7.49
N ARG A 8 2.04 -13.07 6.85
CA ARG A 8 3.03 -12.07 6.41
C ARG A 8 2.45 -10.84 5.68
N LEU A 9 1.22 -10.94 5.16
CA LEU A 9 0.52 -9.86 4.45
C LEU A 9 -0.15 -8.85 5.39
N HIS A 10 -0.77 -9.30 6.49
CA HIS A 10 -1.53 -8.42 7.40
C HIS A 10 -0.60 -7.49 8.16
N TRP A 11 0.51 -8.02 8.69
CA TRP A 11 1.50 -7.18 9.34
C TRP A 11 2.14 -6.16 8.39
N CYS A 12 2.33 -6.54 7.12
CA CYS A 12 2.81 -5.59 6.12
C CYS A 12 1.78 -4.49 5.82
N LEU A 13 0.48 -4.79 5.83
CA LEU A 13 -0.57 -3.78 5.66
C LEU A 13 -0.67 -2.87 6.90
N ASP A 14 -0.64 -3.46 8.09
CA ASP A 14 -0.69 -2.72 9.36
C ASP A 14 0.49 -1.75 9.51
N VAL A 15 1.73 -2.22 9.28
CA VAL A 15 2.95 -1.43 9.49
C VAL A 15 3.21 -0.45 8.35
N GLN A 16 2.92 -0.82 7.10
CA GLN A 16 3.22 0.06 5.97
C GLN A 16 2.11 1.08 5.75
N PHE A 17 0.84 0.69 5.86
CA PHE A 17 -0.32 1.56 5.58
C PHE A 17 -0.98 2.15 6.83
N ASN A 18 -0.45 1.88 8.03
CA ASN A 18 -0.95 2.42 9.30
C ASN A 18 -2.45 2.18 9.46
N GLU A 19 -2.89 0.98 9.07
CA GLU A 19 -4.30 0.59 8.99
C GLU A 19 -4.99 0.69 10.37
N ASP A 20 -4.26 0.36 11.45
CA ASP A 20 -4.73 0.44 12.83
C ASP A 20 -5.05 1.89 13.29
N GLN A 21 -4.44 2.90 12.67
CA GLN A 21 -4.74 4.31 12.93
C GLN A 21 -5.77 4.91 11.97
N SER A 22 -6.30 4.14 11.02
CA SER A 22 -7.28 4.64 10.06
C SER A 22 -8.63 4.82 10.75
N THR A 23 -9.02 6.07 11.05
CA THR A 23 -10.32 6.44 11.63
C THR A 23 -11.49 6.32 10.65
N VAL A 24 -11.27 5.71 9.48
CA VAL A 24 -12.29 5.47 8.45
C VAL A 24 -13.20 4.33 8.92
N ARG A 25 -14.15 4.68 9.80
CA ARG A 25 -15.05 3.74 10.47
C ARG A 25 -16.51 3.83 9.97
N THR A 26 -16.75 4.63 8.94
CA THR A 26 -18.09 4.90 8.40
C THR A 26 -18.41 4.00 7.21
N GLY A 27 -19.42 3.14 7.38
CA GLY A 27 -19.99 2.31 6.30
C GLY A 27 -19.00 1.39 5.59
N PHE A 28 -19.08 1.32 4.25
CA PHE A 28 -18.22 0.47 3.41
C PHE A 28 -16.83 1.06 3.13
N ALA A 29 -16.53 2.25 3.67
CA ALA A 29 -15.28 2.94 3.38
C ALA A 29 -14.04 2.18 3.86
N ALA A 30 -14.12 1.50 5.02
CA ALA A 30 -13.04 0.65 5.52
C ALA A 30 -12.71 -0.50 4.55
N ASN A 31 -13.73 -1.19 4.05
CA ASN A 31 -13.58 -2.29 3.12
C ASN A 31 -13.05 -1.82 1.75
N ASN A 32 -13.59 -0.72 1.22
CA ASN A 32 -13.12 -0.14 -0.03
C ASN A 32 -11.65 0.29 0.07
N LEU A 33 -11.27 0.88 1.21
CA LEU A 33 -9.89 1.31 1.45
C LEU A 33 -8.94 0.12 1.61
N ALA A 34 -9.37 -0.98 2.23
CA ALA A 34 -8.60 -2.21 2.29
C ALA A 34 -8.34 -2.77 0.88
N ILE A 35 -9.36 -2.82 0.02
CA ILE A 35 -9.21 -3.24 -1.39
C ILE A 35 -8.20 -2.35 -2.12
N VAL A 36 -8.29 -1.02 -1.97
CA VAL A 36 -7.35 -0.09 -2.59
C VAL A 36 -5.92 -0.32 -2.07
N ARG A 37 -5.72 -0.52 -0.77
CA ARG A 37 -4.40 -0.84 -0.19
C ARG A 37 -3.83 -2.12 -0.79
N HIS A 38 -4.65 -3.15 -0.98
CA HIS A 38 -4.24 -4.38 -1.64
C HIS A 38 -3.81 -4.16 -3.10
N ILE A 39 -4.57 -3.37 -3.87
CA ILE A 39 -4.22 -3.04 -5.26
C ILE A 39 -2.88 -2.30 -5.30
N VAL A 40 -2.70 -1.26 -4.49
CA VAL A 40 -1.45 -0.49 -4.42
C VAL A 40 -0.27 -1.38 -4.01
N MET A 41 -0.46 -2.25 -3.02
CA MET A 41 0.57 -3.19 -2.58
C MET A 41 1.00 -4.12 -3.72
N ASN A 42 0.05 -4.63 -4.50
CA ASN A 42 0.35 -5.48 -5.65
C ASN A 42 1.10 -4.70 -6.74
N LEU A 43 0.66 -3.48 -7.07
CA LEU A 43 1.35 -2.62 -8.05
C LEU A 43 2.81 -2.33 -7.64
N VAL A 44 3.03 -1.98 -6.38
CA VAL A 44 4.38 -1.68 -5.85
C VAL A 44 5.28 -2.91 -5.83
N ARG A 45 4.71 -4.11 -5.65
CA ARG A 45 5.43 -5.39 -5.72
C ARG A 45 5.76 -5.80 -7.15
N LEU A 46 4.87 -5.54 -8.10
CA LEU A 46 5.09 -5.82 -9.52
C LEU A 46 6.11 -4.88 -10.15
N ASN A 47 6.21 -3.64 -9.65
CA ASN A 47 7.21 -2.69 -10.14
C ASN A 47 8.64 -3.13 -9.73
N THR A 48 9.38 -3.67 -10.71
CA THR A 48 10.80 -4.07 -10.59
C THR A 48 11.77 -2.96 -10.98
N SER A 49 11.29 -1.86 -11.57
CA SER A 49 12.08 -0.73 -12.08
C SER A 49 13.03 -0.15 -11.03
N ARG A 50 12.57 0.03 -9.79
CA ARG A 50 13.43 0.46 -8.67
C ARG A 50 13.51 -0.58 -7.57
N LYS A 51 14.72 -0.90 -7.13
CA LYS A 51 14.96 -1.64 -5.88
C LYS A 51 14.77 -0.70 -4.69
N GLY A 52 13.95 -1.09 -3.74
CA GLY A 52 13.70 -0.32 -2.53
C GLY A 52 12.54 -0.86 -1.71
N SER A 53 12.48 -0.47 -0.43
CA SER A 53 11.39 -0.82 0.47
C SER A 53 10.06 -0.24 0.00
N ILE A 54 8.97 -0.95 0.29
CA ILE A 54 7.59 -0.55 -0.09
C ILE A 54 7.25 0.87 0.42
N LYS A 55 7.75 1.25 1.60
CA LYS A 55 7.58 2.60 2.18
C LYS A 55 8.25 3.66 1.31
N THR A 56 9.49 3.41 0.88
CA THR A 56 10.26 4.33 0.04
C THR A 56 9.62 4.49 -1.33
N LYS A 57 9.18 3.38 -1.95
CA LYS A 57 8.46 3.42 -3.23
C LYS A 57 7.16 4.21 -3.13
N ARG A 58 6.41 4.05 -2.03
CA ARG A 58 5.19 4.83 -1.80
C ARG A 58 5.49 6.32 -1.63
N MET A 59 6.51 6.69 -0.85
CA MET A 59 6.92 8.09 -0.70
C MET A 59 7.36 8.67 -2.05
N LEU A 60 8.13 7.90 -2.83
CA LEU A 60 8.55 8.33 -4.17
C LEU A 60 7.35 8.56 -5.09
N ALA A 61 6.33 7.69 -5.06
CA ALA A 61 5.09 7.88 -5.82
C ALA A 61 4.24 9.07 -5.33
N ALA A 62 4.37 9.43 -4.04
CA ALA A 62 3.73 10.63 -3.49
C ALA A 62 4.45 11.91 -3.90
N THR A 63 5.78 11.87 -4.08
CA THR A 63 6.60 13.05 -4.38
C THR A 63 6.89 13.25 -5.87
N SER A 64 6.95 12.17 -6.66
CA SER A 64 7.31 12.21 -8.09
C SER A 64 6.16 11.72 -8.95
N ASP A 65 5.63 12.61 -9.78
CA ASP A 65 4.53 12.31 -10.71
C ASP A 65 4.96 11.34 -11.81
N GLN A 66 6.21 11.44 -12.27
CA GLN A 66 6.76 10.54 -13.29
C GLN A 66 6.83 9.09 -12.78
N PHE A 67 7.30 8.89 -11.54
CA PHE A 67 7.31 7.55 -10.94
C PHE A 67 5.89 7.03 -10.67
N ARG A 68 4.94 7.92 -10.36
CA ARG A 68 3.52 7.55 -10.20
C ARG A 68 2.89 7.11 -11.53
N ALA A 69 3.18 7.81 -12.62
CA ALA A 69 2.72 7.46 -13.96
C ALA A 69 3.29 6.10 -14.40
N GLU A 70 4.59 5.89 -14.18
CA GLU A 70 5.27 4.60 -14.44
C GLU A 70 4.67 3.46 -13.62
N LEU A 71 4.41 3.68 -12.33
CA LEU A 71 3.83 2.68 -11.43
C LEU A 71 2.40 2.28 -11.84
N LEU A 72 1.63 3.24 -12.36
CA LEU A 72 0.26 3.04 -12.82
C LEU A 72 0.19 2.54 -14.27
N GLY A 73 1.30 2.52 -15.00
CA GLY A 73 1.35 2.14 -16.42
C GLY A 73 0.65 3.14 -17.35
N VAL A 74 0.35 4.33 -16.86
CA VAL A 74 -0.19 5.43 -17.69
C VAL A 74 1.01 6.08 -18.34
N MET A 75 1.26 5.74 -19.60
CA MET A 75 2.32 6.30 -20.41
C MET A 75 2.18 7.83 -20.48
N THR A 76 3.28 8.54 -20.20
CA THR A 76 3.49 9.95 -20.57
C THR A 76 4.67 10.03 -21.51
#